data_AF-A0A3D3HXT5-F1
#
_entry.id   AF-A0A3D3HXT5-F1
#
_cell.length_a   1.000
_cell.length_b   1.000
_cell.length_c   1.000
_cell.angle_alpha   90.00
_cell.angle_beta   90.00
_cell.angle_gamma   90.00
#
_symmetry.space_group_name_H-M   'P 1'
#
loop_
_entity.id
_entity.type
_entity.pdbx_description
1 polymer ?
#
loop_
_entity_poly.entity_id
_entity_poly.type
_entity_poly.pdbx_seq_one_letter_code
_entity_poly.pdbx_strand_id
1 'polypeptide(L)' 'TKTKIAAMVGDYSGIGHDIVNHCINDILCQGARPLFFLDYFGCARLQPDAFQQVVAGAAAACAAQGCALI' A
#
# COMPACT_ATOMS: atom_id res chain seq x y z
N THR A 1 4.72 -4.69 11.35
CA THR A 1 5.12 -6.10 11.60
C THR A 1 4.57 -7.06 10.57
N LYS A 2 3.36 -6.85 10.01
CA LYS A 2 2.78 -7.67 8.91
C LYS A 2 3.72 -7.85 7.70
N THR A 3 4.53 -6.83 7.38
CA THR A 3 5.58 -6.91 6.35
C THR A 3 6.61 -8.02 6.60
N LYS A 4 6.89 -8.39 7.86
CA LYS A 4 7.75 -9.54 8.20
C LYS A 4 7.07 -10.86 7.83
N ILE A 5 5.76 -10.96 8.00
CA ILE A 5 4.99 -12.15 7.62
C ILE A 5 4.96 -12.30 6.09
N ALA A 6 4.70 -11.20 5.37
CA ALA A 6 4.81 -11.19 3.91
C ALA A 6 6.20 -11.67 3.44
N ALA A 7 7.27 -11.21 4.10
CA ALA A 7 8.63 -11.67 3.80
C ALA A 7 8.87 -13.16 4.13
N MET A 8 8.31 -13.67 5.22
CA MET A 8 8.41 -15.09 5.58
C MET A 8 7.66 -15.99 4.60
N VAL A 9 6.53 -15.53 4.07
CA VAL A 9 5.69 -16.26 3.09
C VAL A 9 6.23 -16.08 1.67
N GLY A 10 6.96 -14.99 1.40
CA GLY A 10 7.41 -14.64 0.05
C GLY A 10 6.30 -14.03 -0.81
N ASP A 11 5.25 -13.48 -0.19
CA ASP A 11 4.10 -12.90 -0.88
C ASP A 11 3.79 -11.50 -0.34
N TYR A 12 3.87 -10.51 -1.22
CA TYR A 12 3.67 -9.10 -0.92
C TYR A 12 2.41 -8.53 -1.59
N SER A 13 1.63 -9.35 -2.30
CA SER A 13 0.46 -8.92 -3.08
C SER A 13 -0.57 -8.12 -2.28
N GLY A 14 -0.73 -8.41 -0.99
CA GLY A 14 -1.66 -7.71 -0.09
C GLY A 14 -1.14 -6.42 0.55
N ILE A 15 0.18 -6.20 0.55
CA ILE A 15 0.79 -5.13 1.37
C ILE A 15 0.41 -3.73 0.86
N GLY A 16 0.31 -3.56 -0.46
CA GLY A 16 -0.12 -2.28 -1.05
C GLY A 16 -1.55 -1.91 -0.66
N HIS A 17 -2.47 -2.89 -0.67
CA HIS A 17 -3.84 -2.68 -0.21
C HIS A 17 -3.91 -2.36 1.29
N ASP A 18 -3.10 -3.06 2.09
CA ASP A 18 -3.08 -2.85 3.54
C ASP A 18 -2.75 -1.41 3.89
N ILE A 19 -1.67 -0.86 3.32
CA ILE A 19 -1.19 0.47 3.71
C ILE A 19 -2.13 1.58 3.23
N VAL A 20 -2.63 1.49 2.00
CA VAL A 20 -3.56 2.49 1.43
C VAL A 20 -4.87 2.52 2.22
N ASN A 21 -5.48 1.35 2.44
CA ASN A 21 -6.76 1.28 3.16
C ASN A 21 -6.61 1.68 4.63
N HIS A 22 -5.49 1.33 5.28
CA HIS A 22 -5.22 1.77 6.65
C HIS A 22 -5.20 3.30 6.76
N CYS A 23 -4.46 3.99 5.89
CA CYS A 23 -4.39 5.45 5.90
C CYS A 23 -5.74 6.11 5.53
N ILE A 24 -6.48 5.53 4.58
CA ILE A 24 -7.80 6.06 4.20
C ILE A 24 -8.80 5.94 5.36
N ASN A 25 -8.81 4.81 6.06
CA ASN A 25 -9.70 4.61 7.21
C ASN A 25 -9.48 5.66 8.30
N ASP A 26 -8.24 6.06 8.56
CA ASP A 26 -7.94 7.07 9.59
C ASP A 26 -8.51 8.45 9.26
N ILE A 27 -8.50 8.85 7.98
CA ILE A 27 -9.08 10.14 7.58
C ILE A 27 -10.61 10.06 7.42
N LEU A 28 -11.15 8.88 7.09
CA LEU A 28 -12.60 8.65 7.01
C LEU A 28 -13.28 8.84 8.36
N CYS A 29 -12.62 8.49 9.47
CA CYS A 29 -13.11 8.77 10.83
C CYS A 29 -13.36 10.27 11.09
N GLN A 30 -12.76 11.15 10.29
CA GLN A 30 -12.94 12.60 10.36
C GLN A 30 -13.90 13.14 9.28
N GLY A 31 -14.53 12.26 8.48
CA GLY A 31 -15.39 12.62 7.37
C GLY A 31 -14.65 13.17 6.14
N ALA A 32 -13.32 12.99 6.05
CA ALA A 32 -12.53 13.48 4.94
C ALA A 32 -12.64 12.57 3.71
N ARG A 33 -12.48 13.16 2.52
CA ARG A 33 -12.40 12.42 1.25
C ARG A 33 -10.93 12.24 0.85
N PRO A 34 -10.46 11.02 0.54
CA PRO A 34 -9.10 10.81 0.04
C PRO A 34 -8.94 11.47 -1.34
N LEU A 35 -7.81 12.16 -1.53
CA LEU A 35 -7.48 12.84 -2.79
C LEU A 35 -6.34 12.14 -3.52
N PHE A 36 -5.26 11.89 -2.80
CA PHE A 36 -4.09 11.20 -3.31
C PHE A 36 -3.38 10.43 -2.19
N PHE A 37 -2.52 9.51 -2.59
CA PHE A 37 -1.64 8.72 -1.75
C PHE A 37 -0.22 8.82 -2.31
N LEU A 38 0.76 8.92 -1.42
CA LEU A 38 2.19 8.93 -1.73
C LEU A 38 2.85 7.92 -0.80
N ASP A 39 3.74 7.09 -1.34
CA ASP A 39 4.41 6.06 -0.56
C ASP A 39 5.93 6.31 -0.42
N TYR A 40 6.50 5.65 0.59
CA TYR A 40 7.94 5.53 0.78
C TYR A 40 8.28 4.08 1.10
N PHE A 41 9.00 3.42 0.18
CA PHE A 41 9.41 2.04 0.32
C PHE A 41 10.87 1.93 0.76
N GLY A 42 11.09 1.59 2.04
CA GLY A 42 12.42 1.36 2.60
C GLY A 42 12.82 -0.12 2.60
N CYS A 43 13.98 -0.45 2.04
CA CYS A 43 14.52 -1.81 2.06
C CYS A 43 16.07 -1.83 2.10
N ALA A 44 16.64 -2.91 2.63
CA ALA A 44 18.10 -3.10 2.63
C ALA A 44 18.66 -3.40 1.23
N ARG A 45 17.88 -4.12 0.42
CA ARG A 45 18.13 -4.38 -1.00
C ARG A 45 16.80 -4.43 -1.72
N LEU A 46 16.68 -3.68 -2.82
CA LEU A 46 15.49 -3.70 -3.64
C LEU A 46 15.34 -5.07 -4.32
N GLN A 47 14.18 -5.69 -4.15
CA GLN A 47 13.77 -6.89 -4.87
C GLN A 47 12.66 -6.48 -5.83
N PRO A 48 12.92 -6.39 -7.15
CA PRO A 48 11.97 -5.84 -8.12
C PRO A 48 10.59 -6.52 -8.09
N ASP A 49 10.53 -7.85 -7.99
CA ASP A 49 9.28 -8.60 -7.98
C ASP A 49 8.41 -8.29 -6.76
N ALA A 50 9.03 -8.21 -5.57
CA ALA A 50 8.33 -7.83 -4.35
C ALA A 50 7.86 -6.38 -4.41
N PHE A 51 8.72 -5.46 -4.90
CA PHE A 51 8.36 -4.05 -5.07
C PHE A 51 7.19 -3.88 -6.05
N GLN A 52 7.21 -4.59 -7.18
CA GLN A 52 6.11 -4.59 -8.16
C GLN A 52 4.79 -5.04 -7.53
N GLN A 53 4.79 -6.11 -6.72
CA GLN A 53 3.58 -6.58 -6.03
C GLN A 53 3.01 -5.52 -5.10
N VAL A 54 3.86 -4.85 -4.32
CA VAL A 54 3.43 -3.78 -3.39
C VAL A 54 2.84 -2.61 -4.16
N VAL A 55 3.53 -2.11 -5.19
CA VAL A 55 3.06 -0.96 -5.98
C VAL A 55 1.78 -1.31 -6.74
N ALA A 56 1.67 -2.51 -7.30
CA ALA A 56 0.45 -2.96 -7.98
C ALA A 56 -0.75 -2.99 -7.02
N GLY A 57 -0.56 -3.50 -5.80
CA GLY A 57 -1.61 -3.49 -4.77
C GLY A 57 -1.97 -2.07 -4.32
N ALA A 58 -0.99 -1.18 -4.17
CA ALA A 58 -1.23 0.21 -3.80
C ALA A 58 -2.01 0.96 -4.89
N ALA A 59 -1.61 0.79 -6.16
CA ALA A 59 -2.31 1.37 -7.30
C ALA A 59 -3.75 0.85 -7.42
N ALA A 60 -3.95 -0.46 -7.25
CA ALA A 60 -5.28 -1.07 -7.27
C ALA A 60 -6.17 -0.55 -6.12
N ALA A 61 -5.60 -0.40 -4.92
CA ALA A 61 -6.31 0.17 -3.78
C ALA A 61 -6.67 1.65 -4.00
N CYS A 62 -5.74 2.45 -4.49
CA CYS A 62 -5.98 3.87 -4.78
C CYS A 62 -7.09 4.04 -5.83
N ALA A 63 -7.02 3.26 -6.92
CA ALA A 63 -8.07 3.25 -7.95
C ALA A 63 -9.44 2.85 -7.39
N ALA A 64 -9.50 1.82 -6.54
CA ALA A 64 -10.74 1.37 -5.90
C ALA A 64 -11.35 2.43 -4.96
N GLN A 65 -10.52 3.28 -4.34
CA GLN A 65 -10.94 4.34 -3.42
C GLN A 65 -11.11 5.70 -4.10
N GLY A 66 -10.90 5.78 -5.42
CA GLY A 66 -10.99 7.03 -6.17
C GLY A 66 -9.95 8.08 -5.76
N CYS A 67 -8.78 7.66 -5.26
CA CYS A 67 -7.66 8.56 -4.97
C CYS A 67 -6.50 8.33 -5.96
N ALA A 68 -5.73 9.38 -6.25
CA ALA A 68 -4.58 9.29 -7.12
C ALA A 68 -3.37 8.69 -6.38
N LEU A 69 -2.62 7.78 -7.01
CA LEU A 69 -1.28 7.43 -6.55
C LEU A 69 -0.30 8.41 -7.22
N ILE A 70 0.50 9.13 -6.43
CA ILE A 70 1.46 10.15 -6.88
C ILE A 70 2.88 9.74 -6.49
#